data_AF-A0A5R8WJ91-F1
#
_entry.id   AF-A0A5R8WJ91-F1
#
_cell.length_a   1.000
_cell.length_b   1.000
_cell.length_c   1.000
_cell.angle_alpha   90.00
_cell.angle_beta   90.00
_cell.angle_gamma   90.00
#
_symmetry.space_group_name_H-M   'P 1'
#
loop_
_entity.id
_entity.type
_entity.pdbx_description
1 polymer ?
#
loop_
_entity_poly.entity_id
_entity_poly.type
_entity_poly.pdbx_seq_one_letter_code
_entity_poly.pdbx_strand_id
1 'polypeptide(L)'
;MMKSFFTPAPAGLTPEQLTARQERERHANNSIAILMSNGPAPSPEALAIMQRYVEGEISIEEAIELTDAMLLARYRPQADGGTAEPNPAR
;
A
#
# COMPACT_ATOMS: atom_id res chain seq x y z
N MET A 1 10.77 19.89 5.15
CA MET A 1 9.46 19.30 5.49
C MET A 1 9.30 18.06 4.64
N MET A 2 9.30 16.86 5.24
CA MET A 2 9.05 15.62 4.49
C MET A 2 7.64 15.72 3.91
N LYS A 3 7.48 15.55 2.60
CA LYS A 3 6.16 15.56 1.96
C LYS A 3 5.45 14.27 2.39
N SER A 4 4.37 14.39 3.18
CA SER A 4 3.55 13.23 3.52
C SER A 4 2.82 12.74 2.27
N PHE A 5 2.63 11.42 2.15
CA PHE A 5 1.82 10.82 1.09
C PHE A 5 0.32 10.84 1.42
N PHE A 6 -0.04 11.25 2.63
CA PHE A 6 -1.40 11.19 3.16
C PHE A 6 -2.02 12.56 3.30
N THR A 7 -3.35 12.60 3.33
CA THR A 7 -4.09 13.83 3.63
C THR A 7 -3.75 14.35 5.02
N PRO A 8 -3.86 15.66 5.27
CA PRO A 8 -3.73 16.21 6.62
C PRO A 8 -4.74 15.60 7.58
N ALA A 9 -4.41 15.58 8.87
CA ALA A 9 -5.33 15.13 9.91
C ALA A 9 -6.64 15.94 9.88
N PRO A 10 -7.80 15.27 9.98
CA PRO A 10 -9.08 15.97 10.07
C PRO A 10 -9.15 16.82 11.35
N ALA A 11 -9.87 17.93 11.26
CA ALA A 11 -10.14 18.76 12.43
C ALA A 11 -11.03 18.02 13.43
N GLY A 12 -10.88 18.33 14.73
CA GLY A 12 -11.77 17.82 15.77
C GLY A 12 -11.40 16.47 16.39
N LEU A 13 -10.25 15.88 16.02
CA LEU A 13 -9.70 14.73 16.73
C LEU A 13 -9.30 15.09 18.16
N THR A 14 -9.52 14.17 19.10
CA THR A 14 -8.93 14.29 20.44
C THR A 14 -7.40 14.18 20.37
N PRO A 15 -6.66 14.63 21.38
CA PRO A 15 -5.21 14.46 21.43
C PRO A 15 -4.76 13.00 21.22
N GLU A 16 -5.45 12.04 21.84
CA GLU A 16 -5.14 10.61 21.74
C GLU A 16 -5.37 10.08 20.31
N GLN A 17 -6.47 10.48 19.67
CA GLN A 17 -6.77 10.12 18.30
C GLN A 17 -5.74 10.71 17.33
N LEU A 18 -5.34 11.96 17.55
CA LEU A 18 -4.32 12.63 16.76
C LEU A 18 -2.97 11.93 16.91
N THR A 19 -2.55 11.58 18.13
CA THR A 19 -1.31 10.84 18.37
C THR A 19 -1.32 9.47 17.71
N ALA A 20 -2.42 8.72 17.85
CA ALA A 20 -2.55 7.40 17.20
C ALA A 20 -2.48 7.51 15.67
N ARG A 21 -3.14 8.52 15.08
CA ARG A 21 -3.09 8.81 13.64
C ARG A 21 -1.67 9.18 13.19
N GLN A 22 -1.00 10.06 13.91
CA GLN A 22 0.37 10.48 13.60
C GLN A 22 1.34 9.31 13.64
N GLU A 23 1.17 8.38 14.58
CA GLU A 23 2.01 7.20 14.67
C GLU A 23 1.81 6.28 13.45
N ARG A 24 0.55 6.01 13.06
CA ARG A 24 0.26 5.25 11.83
C ARG A 24 0.80 5.94 10.58
N GLU A 25 0.62 7.27 10.47
CA GLU A 25 1.13 8.08 9.37
C GLU A 25 2.66 8.02 9.28
N ARG A 26 3.35 8.13 10.42
CA ARG A 26 4.81 8.04 10.52
C ARG A 26 5.31 6.68 10.05
N HIS A 27 4.67 5.60 10.49
CA HIS A 27 5.02 4.24 10.05
C HIS A 27 4.82 4.06 8.55
N ALA A 28 3.66 4.46 8.02
CA ALA A 28 3.34 4.32 6.61
C ALA A 28 4.29 5.15 5.72
N ASN A 29 4.58 6.40 6.10
CA ASN A 29 5.54 7.24 5.38
C ASN A 29 6.97 6.64 5.41
N ASN A 30 7.38 6.04 6.53
CA ASN A 30 8.67 5.36 6.62
C ASN A 30 8.74 4.15 5.67
N SER A 31 7.71 3.31 5.65
CA SER A 31 7.63 2.17 4.74
C SER A 31 7.65 2.59 3.26
N ILE A 32 6.93 3.66 2.90
CA ILE A 32 6.94 4.19 1.52
C ILE A 32 8.33 4.72 1.16
N ALA A 33 9.00 5.43 2.07
CA ALA A 33 10.35 5.93 1.84
C ALA A 33 11.36 4.77 1.64
N ILE A 34 11.23 3.68 2.41
CA ILE A 34 12.05 2.47 2.24
C ILE A 34 11.77 1.83 0.88
N LEU A 35 10.51 1.63 0.50
CA LEU A 35 10.14 1.07 -0.80
C LEU A 35 10.73 1.90 -1.95
N MET A 36 10.56 3.22 -1.89
CA MET A 36 11.04 4.15 -2.92
C MET A 36 12.56 4.32 -2.95
N SER A 37 13.30 3.80 -1.97
CA SER A 37 14.76 3.82 -1.99
C SER A 37 15.36 2.93 -3.08
N ASN A 38 14.66 1.86 -3.46
CA ASN A 38 15.13 0.85 -4.43
C ASN A 38 14.01 0.34 -5.35
N GLY A 39 12.82 0.93 -5.31
CA GLY A 39 11.64 0.49 -6.04
C GLY A 39 10.79 1.66 -6.56
N PRO A 40 9.75 1.35 -7.35
CA PRO A 40 8.83 2.37 -7.85
C PRO A 40 8.00 2.96 -6.70
N ALA A 41 7.40 4.13 -6.95
CA ALA A 41 6.39 4.67 -6.05
C ALA A 41 5.19 3.71 -5.94
N PRO A 42 4.53 3.63 -4.76
CA PRO A 42 3.29 2.86 -4.62
C PRO A 42 2.22 3.34 -5.61
N SER A 43 1.34 2.44 -6.05
CA SER A 43 0.22 2.82 -6.91
C SER A 43 -0.81 3.67 -6.14
N PRO A 44 -1.63 4.47 -6.84
CA PRO A 44 -2.69 5.26 -6.21
C PRO A 44 -3.66 4.40 -5.38
N GLU A 45 -3.96 3.18 -5.84
CA GLU A 45 -4.85 2.25 -5.13
C GLU A 45 -4.22 1.76 -3.82
N ALA A 46 -2.92 1.43 -3.83
CA ALA A 46 -2.18 1.07 -2.61
C ALA A 46 -2.13 2.23 -1.61
N LEU A 47 -1.91 3.46 -2.09
CA LEU A 47 -1.93 4.67 -1.25
C LEU A 47 -3.31 4.91 -0.64
N ALA A 48 -4.39 4.65 -1.39
CA ALA A 48 -5.76 4.77 -0.87
C ALA A 48 -6.06 3.76 0.23
N ILE A 49 -5.59 2.52 0.13
CA ILE A 49 -5.71 1.52 1.22
C ILE A 49 -4.94 2.02 2.45
N MET A 50 -3.70 2.46 2.27
CA MET A 50 -2.88 2.96 3.38
C MET A 50 -3.45 4.24 4.01
N GLN A 51 -4.12 5.09 3.24
CA GLN A 51 -4.83 6.27 3.76
C GLN A 51 -5.91 5.85 4.77
N ARG A 52 -6.69 4.80 4.48
CA ARG A 52 -7.71 4.28 5.40
C ARG A 52 -7.10 3.74 6.69
N TYR A 53 -5.95 3.06 6.58
CA TYR A 53 -5.18 2.63 7.75
C TYR A 53 -4.68 3.83 8.57
N VAL A 54 -4.13 4.86 7.94
CA VAL A 54 -3.67 6.08 8.63
C VAL A 54 -4.82 6.74 9.38
N GLU A 55 -5.99 6.90 8.75
CA GLU A 55 -7.20 7.43 9.41
C GLU A 55 -7.75 6.50 10.51
N GLY A 56 -7.28 5.25 10.59
CA GLY A 56 -7.73 4.27 11.57
C GLY A 56 -9.09 3.66 11.24
N GLU A 57 -9.52 3.75 9.98
CA GLU A 57 -10.74 3.11 9.48
C GLU A 57 -10.61 1.60 9.36
N ILE A 58 -9.37 1.12 9.16
CA ILE A 58 -9.02 -0.29 9.04
C ILE A 58 -7.76 -0.58 9.87
N SER A 59 -7.61 -1.84 10.31
CA SER A 59 -6.37 -2.32 10.92
C SER A 59 -5.25 -2.48 9.88
N ILE A 60 -4.03 -2.74 10.35
CA ILE A 60 -2.92 -3.05 9.45
C ILE A 60 -3.11 -4.41 8.78
N GLU A 61 -3.70 -5.38 9.47
CA GLU A 61 -4.03 -6.71 8.93
C GLU A 61 -5.03 -6.59 7.79
N GLU A 62 -6.10 -5.81 7.95
CA GLU A 62 -7.07 -5.54 6.88
C GLU A 62 -6.42 -4.82 5.69
N ALA A 63 -5.49 -3.89 5.94
CA ALA A 63 -4.73 -3.22 4.88
C ALA A 63 -3.86 -4.20 4.09
N ILE A 64 -3.25 -5.18 4.76
CA ILE A 64 -2.47 -6.25 4.12
C ILE A 64 -3.38 -7.10 3.23
N GLU A 65 -4.51 -7.59 3.76
CA GLU A 65 -5.45 -8.42 3.01
C GLU A 65 -6.00 -7.71 1.76
N LEU A 66 -6.36 -6.43 1.89
CA LEU A 66 -6.83 -5.62 0.76
C LEU A 66 -5.73 -5.39 -0.29
N THR A 67 -4.48 -5.20 0.16
CA THR A 67 -3.34 -5.02 -0.74
C THR A 67 -3.05 -6.32 -1.49
N ASP A 68 -3.08 -7.46 -0.81
CA ASP A 68 -2.91 -8.78 -1.44
C ASP A 68 -4.01 -9.08 -2.45
N ALA A 69 -5.27 -8.81 -2.09
CA ALA A 69 -6.40 -8.96 -3.00
C ALA A 69 -6.26 -8.08 -4.25
N MET A 70 -5.84 -6.82 -4.08
CA MET A 70 -5.56 -5.89 -5.17
C MET A 70 -4.45 -6.41 -6.09
N LEU A 71 -3.34 -6.88 -5.51
CA LEU A 71 -2.21 -7.41 -6.29
C LEU A 71 -2.60 -8.69 -7.02
N LEU A 72 -3.33 -9.60 -6.39
CA LEU A 72 -3.86 -10.81 -7.02
C LEU A 72 -4.80 -10.46 -8.17
N ALA A 73 -5.72 -9.50 -8.00
CA ALA A 73 -6.60 -9.09 -9.09
C ALA A 73 -5.83 -8.51 -10.29
N ARG A 74 -4.74 -7.79 -10.03
CA ARG A 74 -3.94 -7.12 -11.06
C ARG A 74 -2.95 -8.03 -11.77
N TYR A 75 -2.35 -8.97 -11.04
CA TYR A 75 -1.22 -9.77 -11.52
C TYR A 75 -1.47 -11.27 -11.51
N ARG A 76 -2.69 -11.74 -11.20
CA ARG A 76 -3.05 -13.16 -11.37
C ARG A 76 -2.73 -13.54 -12.81
N PRO A 77 -1.87 -14.55 -13.03
CA PRO A 77 -1.62 -15.05 -14.37
C PRO A 77 -2.95 -15.53 -14.95
N GLN A 78 -3.29 -15.07 -16.17
CA GLN A 78 -4.37 -15.70 -16.92
C GLN A 78 -4.03 -17.16 -17.11
N ALA A 79 -4.96 -18.04 -16.75
CA ALA A 79 -4.83 -19.48 -16.97
C ALA A 79 -5.07 -19.81 -18.46
N ASP A 80 -4.37 -19.15 -19.37
CA ASP A 80 -4.45 -19.40 -20.80
C ASP A 80 -3.15 -20.06 -21.26
N GLY A 81 -3.14 -21.39 -21.19
CA GLY A 81 -3.02 -22.23 -22.39
C GLY A 81 -1.84 -22.05 -23.35
N GLY A 82 -0.75 -21.39 -22.96
CA GLY A 82 0.46 -21.33 -23.76
C GLY A 82 1.10 -22.72 -23.83
N THR A 83 0.83 -23.48 -24.89
CA THR A 83 1.68 -24.60 -25.29
C THR A 83 3.11 -24.10 -25.30
N ALA A 84 3.93 -24.59 -24.37
CA ALA A 84 5.36 -24.39 -24.42
C ALA A 84 5.85 -24.94 -25.77
N GLU A 85 6.16 -24.07 -26.73
CA GLU A 85 6.95 -24.51 -27.87
C GLU A 85 8.27 -25.03 -27.30
N PRO A 86 8.67 -26.26 -27.66
CA PRO A 86 9.95 -26.79 -27.21
C PRO A 86 11.05 -25.92 -27.81
N ASN A 87 11.80 -25.24 -26.93
CA ASN A 87 12.99 -24.46 -27.28
C ASN A 87 13.94 -25.30 -28.17
N PRO A 88 14.12 -24.98 -29.47
CA PRO A 88 15.01 -25.71 -30.34
C PRO A 88 16.32 -24.93 -30.50
N ALA A 89 17.15 -24.91 -29.46
CA ALA A 89 18.57 -24.53 -29.51
C ALA A 89 19.21 -25.03 -28.20
N ARG A 90 20.02 -26.09 -28.13
CA ARG A 90 21.29 -26.39 -28.84
C ARG A 90 22.25 -25.22 -28.89
#